data_AF-A0A2A2W534-F1
#
_entry.id   AF-A0A2A2W534-F1
#
_cell.length_a   1.000
_cell.length_b   1.000
_cell.length_c   1.000
_cell.angle_alpha   90.00
_cell.angle_beta   90.00
_cell.angle_gamma   90.00
#
_symmetry.space_group_name_H-M   'P 1'
#
loop_
_entity.id
_entity.type
_entity.pdbx_description
1 polymer ?
#
loop_
_entity_poly.entity_id
_entity_poly.type
_entity_poly.pdbx_seq_one_letter_code
_entity_poly.pdbx_strand_id
1 'polypeptide(L)' 'MPCIRRYFSPFQVTIPHEFLHAIGYHHDESHAASPHLSDTNSIMNVGKQIRERHLRHVLADLEDLVPDARFSLA' A
#
# COMPACT_ATOMS: atom_id res chain seq x y z
N MET A 1 -14.35 -29.38 15.95
CA MET A 1 -13.52 -28.18 16.13
C MET A 1 -12.22 -28.36 15.34
N PRO A 2 -12.14 -28.04 14.04
CA PRO A 2 -10.90 -28.20 13.30
C PRO A 2 -10.05 -26.93 13.36
N CYS A 3 -8.76 -27.14 13.57
CA CYS A 3 -7.71 -26.15 13.62
C CYS A 3 -7.71 -25.23 12.39
N ILE A 4 -7.62 -23.92 12.62
CA ILE A 4 -7.37 -22.92 11.60
C ILE A 4 -5.98 -23.20 11.02
N ARG A 5 -5.94 -23.84 9.86
CA ARG A 5 -4.74 -23.99 9.04
C ARG A 5 -4.40 -22.59 8.53
N ARG A 6 -3.42 -21.93 9.16
CA ARG A 6 -2.80 -20.71 8.61
C ARG A 6 -2.23 -21.09 7.24
N TYR A 7 -2.93 -20.70 6.18
CA TYR A 7 -2.39 -20.70 4.83
C TYR A 7 -1.27 -19.66 4.80
N PHE A 8 -0.04 -20.10 5.05
CA PHE A 8 1.15 -19.33 4.72
C PHE A 8 1.29 -19.38 3.19
N SER A 9 0.57 -18.49 2.51
CA SER A 9 0.79 -18.26 1.09
C SER A 9 2.06 -17.42 0.94
N PRO A 10 3.04 -17.82 0.11
CA PRO A 10 4.15 -16.94 -0.26
C PRO A 10 3.67 -15.67 -1.00
N PHE A 11 2.39 -15.63 -1.39
CA PHE A 11 1.65 -14.48 -1.91
C PHE A 11 0.77 -13.83 -0.84
N GLN A 12 1.24 -13.68 0.40
CA GLN A 12 0.61 -12.73 1.31
C GLN A 12 0.88 -11.33 0.75
N VAL A 13 -0.02 -10.89 -0.14
CA VAL A 13 -0.28 -9.47 -0.36
C VAL A 13 -0.54 -8.90 1.02
N THR A 14 0.45 -8.20 1.55
CA THR A 14 0.46 -7.82 2.96
C THR A 14 -0.78 -6.94 3.20
N ILE A 15 -1.51 -7.09 4.31
CA ILE A 15 -2.67 -6.23 4.64
C ILE A 15 -2.42 -4.72 4.32
N PRO A 16 -1.22 -4.17 4.56
CA PRO A 16 -0.89 -2.82 4.14
C PRO A 16 -0.98 -2.52 2.63
N HIS A 17 -0.71 -3.48 1.74
CA HIS A 17 -0.87 -3.34 0.29
C HIS A 17 -2.34 -3.17 -0.10
N GLU A 18 -3.21 -4.05 0.42
CA GLU A 18 -4.66 -3.94 0.17
C GLU A 18 -5.27 -2.69 0.83
N PHE A 19 -4.74 -2.29 1.98
CA PHE A 19 -5.10 -1.02 2.59
C PHE A 19 -4.77 0.16 1.68
N LEU A 20 -3.60 0.16 1.03
CA LEU A 20 -3.21 1.18 0.06
C LEU A 20 -4.17 1.25 -1.14
N HIS A 21 -4.68 0.11 -1.63
CA HIS A 21 -5.76 0.11 -2.63
C HIS A 21 -7.04 0.75 -2.12
N ALA A 22 -7.41 0.48 -0.87
CA ALA A 22 -8.63 1.02 -0.26
C ALA A 22 -8.59 2.56 -0.13
N ILE A 23 -7.40 3.15 0.03
CA ILE A 23 -7.18 4.61 0.17
C ILE A 23 -6.77 5.29 -1.14
N GLY A 24 -7.06 4.67 -2.29
CA GLY A 24 -6.92 5.33 -3.60
C GLY A 24 -5.65 5.03 -4.39
N TYR A 25 -4.77 4.15 -3.92
CA TYR A 25 -3.64 3.65 -4.74
C TYR A 25 -4.08 2.44 -5.57
N HIS A 26 -4.79 2.64 -6.69
CA HIS A 26 -5.56 1.58 -7.36
C HIS A 26 -4.78 0.52 -8.15
N HIS A 27 -3.48 0.73 -8.39
CA HIS A 27 -2.73 -0.11 -9.32
C HIS A 27 -1.49 -0.73 -8.69
N ASP A 28 -1.26 -1.99 -8.98
CA ASP A 28 -0.01 -2.67 -8.64
C ASP A 28 1.13 -2.10 -9.47
N GLU A 29 2.25 -1.87 -8.81
CA GLU A 29 3.48 -1.43 -9.45
C GLU A 29 4.22 -2.57 -10.16
N SER A 30 3.81 -3.83 -9.91
CA SER A 30 4.29 -4.99 -10.67
C SER A 30 3.79 -5.01 -12.12
N HIS A 31 2.83 -4.16 -12.48
CA HIS A 31 2.27 -4.09 -13.82
C HIS A 31 3.23 -3.43 -14.81
N ALA A 32 3.34 -3.96 -16.03
CA ALA A 32 4.32 -3.52 -17.03
C ALA A 32 4.18 -2.03 -17.42
N ALA A 33 2.97 -1.46 -17.28
CA ALA A 33 2.70 -0.05 -17.55
C ALA A 33 3.02 0.88 -16.36
N SER A 34 3.38 0.34 -15.19
CA SER A 34 3.69 1.15 -14.02
C SER A 34 5.01 1.90 -14.21
N PRO A 35 5.05 3.21 -13.91
CA PRO A 35 6.31 3.96 -13.88
C PRO A 35 7.26 3.49 -12.76
N HIS A 36 6.78 2.63 -11.86
CA HIS A 36 7.53 2.12 -10.71
C HIS A 36 7.83 0.62 -10.79
N LEU A 37 7.69 0.01 -11.98
CA LEU A 37 7.95 -1.41 -12.21
C LEU A 37 9.33 -1.88 -11.71
N SER A 38 10.35 -1.03 -11.85
CA SER A 38 11.71 -1.32 -11.41
C SER A 38 11.91 -1.27 -9.90
N ASP A 39 11.01 -0.66 -9.13
CA ASP A 39 11.09 -0.61 -7.65
C ASP A 39 10.48 -1.88 -7.05
N THR A 40 11.19 -3.00 -7.22
CA THR A 40 10.73 -4.33 -6.74
C THR A 40 10.65 -4.43 -5.22
N ASN A 41 11.30 -3.52 -4.48
CA ASN A 41 11.23 -3.46 -3.02
C ASN A 41 9.96 -2.78 -2.49
N SER A 42 9.21 -2.10 -3.36
CA SER A 42 7.96 -1.44 -3.03
C SER A 42 6.89 -2.41 -2.51
N ILE A 43 6.11 -1.95 -1.53
CA ILE A 43 4.97 -2.68 -0.99
C ILE A 43 3.83 -2.83 -2.01
N MET A 44 3.73 -1.92 -2.99
CA MET A 44 2.78 -2.02 -4.10
C MET A 44 3.33 -2.85 -5.28
N ASN A 45 4.54 -3.38 -5.14
CA ASN A 45 5.15 -4.37 -6.02
C ASN A 45 5.30 -5.69 -5.24
N VAL A 46 6.30 -6.51 -5.55
CA VAL A 46 6.61 -7.78 -4.86
C VAL A 46 7.32 -7.61 -3.51
N GLY A 47 7.61 -6.37 -3.11
CA GLY A 47 8.40 -6.05 -1.94
C GLY A 47 7.58 -5.80 -0.68
N LYS A 48 8.21 -5.17 0.32
CA LYS A 48 7.62 -4.92 1.66
C LYS A 48 7.89 -3.52 2.19
N GLN A 49 8.41 -2.62 1.35
CA GLN A 49 8.81 -1.29 1.79
C GLN A 49 7.81 -0.24 1.30
N ILE A 50 7.37 0.61 2.23
CA ILE A 50 6.57 1.79 1.92
C ILE A 50 7.46 2.86 1.29
N ARG A 51 6.89 3.65 0.38
CA ARG A 51 7.52 4.77 -0.31
C ARG A 51 6.76 6.04 -0.02
N GLU A 52 7.44 7.18 -0.19
CA GLU A 52 6.84 8.50 -0.02
C GLU A 52 5.55 8.67 -0.84
N ARG A 53 5.54 8.19 -2.09
CA ARG A 53 4.38 8.23 -2.98
C ARG A 53 3.14 7.52 -2.41
N HIS A 54 3.33 6.46 -1.62
CA HIS A 54 2.24 5.73 -0.96
C HIS A 54 1.68 6.56 0.20
N LEU A 55 2.55 7.22 0.96
CA LEU A 55 2.16 8.06 2.09
C LEU A 55 1.39 9.31 1.66
N ARG A 56 1.55 9.78 0.42
CA ARG A 56 0.76 10.91 -0.10
C ARG A 56 -0.74 10.62 -0.16
N HIS A 57 -1.14 9.37 -0.40
CA HIS A 57 -2.55 8.96 -0.33
C HIS A 57 -3.08 9.02 1.09
N VAL A 58 -2.29 8.55 2.06
CA VAL A 58 -2.64 8.66 3.49
C VAL A 58 -2.79 10.12 3.91
N LEU A 59 -1.88 11.00 3.46
CA LEU A 59 -1.99 12.44 3.75
C LEU A 59 -3.25 13.05 3.15
N ALA A 60 -3.59 12.73 1.91
CA ALA A 60 -4.82 13.22 1.27
C ALA A 60 -6.07 12.80 2.04
N ASP A 61 -6.19 11.52 2.40
CA ASP A 61 -7.30 11.02 3.21
C ASP A 61 -7.38 11.69 4.59
N LEU A 62 -6.24 11.95 5.24
CA LEU A 62 -6.19 12.62 6.53
C LEU A 62 -6.62 14.09 6.44
N GLU A 63 -6.22 14.80 5.38
CA GLU A 63 -6.64 16.18 5.14
C GLU A 63 -8.14 16.28 4.81
N ASP A 64 -8.71 15.29 4.11
CA ASP A 64 -10.15 15.21 3.85
C ASP A 64 -10.96 14.89 5.12
N LEU A 65 -10.42 14.03 6.00
CA LEU A 65 -11.06 13.66 7.27
C LEU A 65 -11.00 14.78 8.32
N VAL A 66 -9.98 15.63 8.27
CA VAL A 66 -9.78 16.72 9.23
C VAL A 66 -9.47 18.02 8.48
N PRO A 67 -10.50 18.75 8.00
CA PRO A 67 -10.34 19.87 7.06
C PRO A 67 -9.46 21.02 7.56
N ASP A 68 -9.38 21.19 8.88
CA ASP A 68 -8.60 22.25 9.55
C ASP A 68 -7.20 21.79 10.00
N ALA A 69 -6.82 20.55 9.72
CA ALA A 69 -5.48 20.03 9.99
C ALA A 69 -4.59 20.06 8.74
N ARG A 70 -3.28 20.17 8.96
CA ARG A 70 -2.26 20.06 7.91
C ARG A 70 -1.27 18.99 8.32
N PHE A 71 -1.04 18.05 7.43
CA PHE A 71 -0.14 16.93 7.64
C PHE A 71 1.03 17.02 6.67
N SER A 72 2.23 16.66 7.12
CA SER A 72 3.43 16.64 6.28
C SER A 72 4.28 15.42 6.58
N LEU A 73 5.05 14.98 5.59
CA LEU A 73 6.11 14.01 5.81
C LEU A 73 7.30 14.71 6.45
N ALA A 74 7.90 14.07 7.45
CA ALA A 74 9.07 14.57 8.19
C ALA A 74 10.39 14.13 7.55
#